data_AF-A0A7V9IHE8-F1
#
_entry.id   AF-A0A7V9IHE8-F1
#
_cell.length_a   1.000
_cell.length_b   1.000
_cell.length_c   1.000
_cell.angle_alpha   90.00
_cell.angle_beta   90.00
_cell.angle_gamma   90.00
#
_symmetry.space_group_name_H-M   'P 1'
#
loop_
_entity.id
_entity.type
_entity.pdbx_description
1 polymer ?
#
loop_
_entity_poly.entity_id
_entity_poly.type
_entity_poly.pdbx_seq_one_letter_code
_entity_poly.pdbx_strand_id
1 'polypeptide(L)'
;AGVRGRPIDRGVAYLRRHQNRDGGFELSQGRPSDAQSTAWAIQALLAAGRAPGAAPFRFLTRLRRPDGSYRYSVRYATTPVWVTAQVLPALARKPFPLAG
;
A
#
# COMPACT_ATOMS: atom_id res chain seq x y z
N ALA A 1 -15.19 -7.36 13.83
CA ALA A 1 -15.11 -8.68 13.18
C ALA A 1 -14.24 -9.72 13.92
N GLY A 2 -13.30 -9.37 14.82
CA GLY A 2 -12.65 -10.36 15.71
C GLY A 2 -11.81 -11.47 15.06
N VAL A 3 -11.66 -11.49 13.72
CA VAL A 3 -10.94 -12.52 12.97
C VAL A 3 -9.44 -12.45 13.24
N ARG A 4 -8.81 -13.57 13.61
CA ARG A 4 -7.39 -13.71 13.91
C ARG A 4 -6.84 -15.04 13.37
N GLY A 5 -5.51 -15.20 13.36
CA GLY A 5 -4.84 -16.46 13.01
C GLY A 5 -4.86 -16.79 11.51
N ARG A 6 -5.07 -18.07 11.18
CA ARG A 6 -4.94 -18.63 9.81
C ARG A 6 -5.60 -17.81 8.69
N PRO A 7 -6.83 -17.27 8.85
CA PRO A 7 -7.45 -16.44 7.81
C PRO A 7 -6.64 -15.17 7.49
N ILE A 8 -6.11 -14.51 8.53
CA ILE A 8 -5.25 -13.33 8.38
C ILE A 8 -3.94 -13.71 7.68
N ASP A 9 -3.32 -14.83 8.08
CA ASP A 9 -2.07 -15.29 7.45
C ASP A 9 -2.27 -15.61 5.95
N ARG A 10 -3.41 -16.18 5.57
CA ARG A 10 -3.75 -16.41 4.15
C ARG A 10 -3.94 -15.11 3.38
N GLY A 11 -4.57 -14.10 3.99
CA GLY A 11 -4.70 -12.76 3.42
C GLY A 11 -3.35 -12.07 3.23
N VAL A 12 -2.47 -12.15 4.24
CA VAL A 12 -1.09 -11.64 4.15
C VAL A 12 -0.33 -12.33 3.03
N ALA A 13 -0.42 -13.65 2.92
CA ALA A 13 0.22 -14.40 1.84
C ALA A 13 -0.33 -13.99 0.46
N TYR A 14 -1.63 -13.72 0.35
CA TYR A 14 -2.25 -13.23 -0.88
C TYR A 14 -1.69 -11.86 -1.29
N LEU A 15 -1.63 -10.90 -0.37
CA LEU A 15 -1.05 -9.59 -0.65
C LEU A 15 0.40 -9.71 -1.12
N ARG A 16 1.22 -10.51 -0.41
CA ARG A 16 2.63 -10.69 -0.77
C ARG A 16 2.84 -11.24 -2.18
N ARG A 17 1.92 -12.08 -2.70
CA ARG A 17 1.99 -12.58 -4.09
C ARG A 17 1.70 -11.50 -5.14
N HIS A 18 1.04 -10.41 -4.75
CA HIS A 18 0.74 -9.26 -5.61
C HIS A 18 1.77 -8.12 -5.48
N GLN A 19 2.86 -8.35 -4.73
CA GLN A 19 3.97 -7.41 -4.71
C GLN A 19 4.86 -7.62 -5.94
N ASN A 20 4.96 -6.59 -6.78
CA ASN A 20 5.78 -6.60 -7.98
C ASN A 20 7.27 -6.39 -7.66
N ARG A 21 8.11 -6.68 -8.66
CA ARG A 21 9.58 -6.51 -8.58
C ARG A 21 10.03 -5.09 -8.29
N ASP A 22 9.22 -4.09 -8.65
CA ASP A 22 9.50 -2.67 -8.37
C ASP A 22 9.14 -2.26 -6.93
N GLY A 23 8.65 -3.20 -6.12
CA GLY A 23 8.33 -3.04 -4.71
C GLY A 23 6.89 -2.63 -4.43
N GLY A 24 6.16 -2.12 -5.42
CA GLY A 24 4.75 -1.76 -5.28
C GLY A 24 3.82 -2.98 -5.39
N PHE A 25 2.54 -2.78 -5.09
CA PHE A 25 1.51 -3.80 -5.23
C PHE A 25 0.61 -3.50 -6.42
N GLU A 26 0.22 -4.55 -7.13
CA GLU A 26 -0.76 -4.50 -8.21
C GLU A 26 -2.19 -4.69 -7.67
N LEU A 27 -3.16 -4.07 -8.34
CA LEU A 27 -4.59 -4.27 -8.03
C LEU A 27 -5.07 -5.68 -8.40
N SER A 28 -4.52 -6.26 -9.46
CA SER A 28 -4.86 -7.60 -9.95
C SER A 28 -3.66 -8.22 -10.64
N GLN A 29 -3.58 -9.54 -10.61
CA GLN A 29 -2.41 -10.27 -11.08
C GLN A 29 -1.98 -9.89 -12.50
N GLY A 30 -0.70 -9.58 -12.67
CA GLY A 30 -0.09 -9.18 -13.94
C GLY A 30 -0.34 -7.71 -14.33
N ARG A 31 -0.72 -6.85 -13.38
CA ARG A 31 -0.90 -5.41 -13.62
C ARG A 31 0.29 -4.62 -13.07
N PRO A 32 0.56 -3.42 -13.60
CA PRO A 32 1.56 -2.53 -13.01
C PRO A 32 1.20 -2.16 -11.56
N SER A 33 2.23 -1.89 -10.77
CA SER A 33 2.07 -1.37 -9.41
C SER A 33 1.41 0.01 -9.38
N ASP A 34 0.58 0.25 -8.37
CA ASP A 34 -0.06 1.55 -8.15
C ASP A 34 -0.01 1.97 -6.67
N ALA A 35 -0.13 3.28 -6.44
CA ALA A 35 -0.02 3.92 -5.14
C ALA A 35 -1.12 3.46 -4.17
N GLN A 36 -2.34 3.29 -4.66
CA GLN A 36 -3.50 2.98 -3.82
C GLN A 36 -3.40 1.54 -3.30
N SER A 37 -3.18 0.58 -4.21
CA SER A 37 -2.96 -0.83 -3.88
C SER A 37 -1.76 -1.00 -2.95
N THR A 38 -0.65 -0.30 -3.23
CA THR A 38 0.54 -0.32 -2.37
C THR A 38 0.25 0.23 -0.97
N ALA A 39 -0.44 1.36 -0.87
CA ALA A 39 -0.75 1.98 0.40
C ALA A 39 -1.68 1.09 1.24
N TRP A 40 -2.71 0.51 0.65
CA TRP A 40 -3.62 -0.41 1.34
C TRP A 40 -2.94 -1.71 1.76
N ALA A 41 -2.04 -2.25 0.92
CA ALA A 41 -1.26 -3.43 1.29
C ALA A 41 -0.34 -3.15 2.50
N ILE A 42 0.33 -2.00 2.54
CA ILE A 42 1.14 -1.58 3.70
C ILE A 42 0.26 -1.53 4.95
N GLN A 43 -0.88 -0.85 4.89
CA GLN A 43 -1.78 -0.72 6.04
C GLN A 43 -2.31 -2.08 6.51
N ALA A 44 -2.74 -2.96 5.60
CA ALA A 44 -3.21 -4.29 5.94
C ALA A 44 -2.12 -5.14 6.61
N LEU A 45 -0.88 -5.07 6.11
CA LEU A 45 0.26 -5.78 6.72
C LEU A 45 0.55 -5.26 8.13
N LEU A 46 0.55 -3.94 8.33
CA LEU A 46 0.74 -3.33 9.65
C LEU A 46 -0.39 -3.73 10.62
N ALA A 47 -1.65 -3.66 10.19
CA ALA A 47 -2.80 -4.06 11.00
C ALA A 47 -2.77 -5.56 11.37
N ALA A 48 -2.17 -6.40 10.52
CA ALA A 48 -1.95 -7.82 10.79
C ALA A 48 -0.71 -8.09 11.67
N GLY A 49 0.01 -7.06 12.13
CA GLY A 49 1.26 -7.23 12.88
C GLY A 49 2.37 -7.87 12.02
N ARG A 50 2.44 -7.52 10.74
CA ARG A 50 3.44 -8.02 9.79
C ARG A 50 4.22 -6.85 9.20
N ALA A 51 5.53 -7.03 9.05
CA ALA A 51 6.37 -6.02 8.42
C ALA A 51 6.05 -5.92 6.90
N PRO A 52 5.74 -4.72 6.38
CA PRO A 52 5.59 -4.52 4.94
C PRO A 52 6.91 -4.66 4.17
N GLY A 53 8.05 -4.49 4.84
CA GLY A 53 9.37 -4.36 4.22
C GLY A 53 9.60 -2.95 3.66
N ALA A 54 10.83 -2.63 3.26
CA ALA A 54 11.19 -1.28 2.82
C ALA A 54 10.79 -0.95 1.37
N ALA A 55 10.63 -1.96 0.51
CA ALA A 55 10.36 -1.77 -0.92
C ALA A 55 9.01 -1.06 -1.21
N PRO A 56 7.89 -1.39 -0.54
CA PRO A 56 6.62 -0.68 -0.73
C PRO A 56 6.70 0.80 -0.39
N PHE A 57 7.40 1.15 0.70
CA PHE A 57 7.60 2.55 1.08
C PHE A 57 8.41 3.31 0.02
N ARG A 58 9.51 2.72 -0.47
CA ARG A 58 10.32 3.32 -1.54
C ARG A 58 9.50 3.52 -2.82
N PHE A 59 8.64 2.56 -3.17
CA PHE A 59 7.75 2.70 -4.31
C PHE A 59 6.84 3.93 -4.15
N LEU A 60 6.18 4.09 -2.99
CA LEU A 60 5.34 5.26 -2.72
C LEU A 60 6.15 6.56 -2.75
N THR A 61 7.31 6.61 -2.10
CA THR A 61 8.17 7.82 -2.10
C THR A 61 8.57 8.25 -3.51
N ARG A 62 8.80 7.30 -4.43
CA ARG A 62 9.12 7.58 -5.84
C ARG A 62 7.95 8.23 -6.60
N LEU A 63 6.71 8.04 -6.14
CA LEU A 63 5.52 8.64 -6.76
C LEU A 63 5.23 10.07 -6.25
N ARG A 64 5.99 10.57 -5.26
CA ARG A 64 5.85 11.92 -4.75
C ARG A 64 6.23 12.96 -5.82
N ARG A 65 5.40 13.98 -5.98
CA ARG A 65 5.63 15.13 -6.87
C ARG A 65 6.24 16.31 -6.10
N PRO A 66 6.80 17.31 -6.80
CA PRO A 66 7.35 18.51 -6.16
C PRO A 66 6.33 19.29 -5.31
N ASP A 67 5.06 19.27 -5.70
CA ASP A 67 3.93 19.89 -4.97
C ASP A 67 3.48 19.08 -3.73
N GLY A 68 4.15 17.97 -3.41
CA GLY A 68 3.84 17.09 -2.28
C GLY A 68 2.75 16.05 -2.55
N SER A 69 2.00 16.15 -3.66
CA SER A 69 1.00 15.14 -4.03
C SER A 69 1.64 13.86 -4.56
N TYR A 70 0.88 12.76 -4.56
CA TYR A 70 1.34 11.47 -5.08
C TYR A 70 0.63 11.11 -6.39
N ARG A 71 1.40 10.58 -7.34
CA ARG A 71 0.87 9.99 -8.57
C ARG A 71 0.20 8.66 -8.28
N TYR A 72 -0.81 8.29 -9.07
CA TYR A 72 -1.44 6.96 -9.01
C TYR A 72 -0.43 5.87 -9.39
N SER A 73 0.36 6.08 -10.44
CA SER A 73 1.43 5.18 -10.84
C SER A 73 2.59 5.96 -11.45
N VAL A 74 3.68 5.27 -11.84
CA VAL A 74 4.84 5.91 -12.47
C VAL A 74 4.45 6.69 -13.74
N ARG A 75 3.40 6.25 -14.45
CA ARG A 75 2.95 6.84 -15.71
C ARG A 75 1.79 7.82 -15.56
N TYR A 76 0.94 7.65 -14.54
CA TYR A 76 -0.34 8.36 -14.46
C TYR A 76 -0.51 9.10 -13.14
N ALA A 77 -0.89 10.38 -13.25
CA ALA A 77 -1.33 11.20 -12.13
C ALA A 77 -2.83 11.49 -12.30
N THR A 78 -3.65 10.66 -11.66
CA THR A 78 -5.11 10.82 -11.60
C THR A 78 -5.51 11.06 -10.14
N THR A 79 -6.58 11.84 -9.94
CA THR A 79 -7.22 12.06 -8.62
C THR A 79 -6.22 12.34 -7.47
N PRO A 80 -5.31 13.33 -7.61
CA PRO A 80 -4.14 13.46 -6.73
C PRO A 80 -4.50 13.68 -5.25
N VAL A 81 -5.64 14.32 -4.95
CA VAL A 81 -6.13 14.48 -3.56
C VAL A 81 -6.42 13.11 -2.92
N TRP A 82 -7.16 12.25 -3.63
CA TRP A 82 -7.52 10.91 -3.15
C TRP A 82 -6.30 10.00 -3.01
N VAL A 83 -5.44 9.98 -4.03
CA VAL A 83 -4.21 9.17 -3.99
C VAL A 83 -3.32 9.60 -2.82
N THR A 84 -3.12 10.91 -2.65
CA THR A 84 -2.30 11.45 -1.55
C THR A 84 -2.89 11.07 -0.20
N ALA A 85 -4.20 11.25 0.00
CA ALA A 85 -4.87 10.91 1.25
C ALA A 85 -4.74 9.43 1.63
N GLN A 86 -4.71 8.52 0.64
CA GLN A 86 -4.53 7.08 0.89
C GLN A 86 -3.07 6.69 1.16
N VAL A 87 -2.12 7.40 0.54
CA VAL A 87 -0.67 7.16 0.71
C VAL A 87 -0.16 7.59 2.08
N LEU A 88 -0.64 8.73 2.59
CA LEU A 88 -0.09 9.31 3.83
C LEU A 88 -0.19 8.39 5.07
N PRO A 89 -1.31 7.71 5.36
CA PRO A 89 -1.40 6.77 6.48
C PRO A 89 -0.41 5.61 6.36
N ALA A 90 -0.22 5.09 5.14
CA ALA A 90 0.75 4.04 4.87
C ALA A 90 2.18 4.50 5.19
N LEU A 91 2.59 5.67 4.69
CA LEU A 91 3.92 6.25 4.98
C LEU A 91 4.10 6.60 6.47
N ALA A 92 3.04 7.06 7.13
CA ALA A 92 3.02 7.33 8.56
C ALA A 92 3.04 6.04 9.42
N ARG A 93 2.89 4.87 8.79
CA ARG A 93 2.76 3.55 9.45
C ARG A 93 1.60 3.49 10.45
N LYS A 94 0.50 4.19 10.13
CA LYS A 94 -0.72 4.24 10.94
C LYS A 94 -1.88 3.66 10.12
N PRO A 95 -2.16 2.35 10.22
CA PRO A 95 -3.23 1.71 9.46
C PRO A 95 -4.62 2.15 9.93
N PHE A 96 -5.58 2.18 9.01
CA PHE A 96 -7.00 2.38 9.34
C PHE A 96 -7.69 1.10 9.88
N PRO A 97 -8.81 1.26 10.62
CA PRO A 97 -9.19 2.50 11.30
C PRO A 97 -8.16 2.79 12.40
N LEU A 98 -7.87 4.07 12.63
CA LEU A 98 -7.03 4.50 13.75
C LEU A 98 -7.60 3.83 15.00
N ALA A 99 -6.90 2.84 15.55
CA ALA A 99 -7.21 2.35 16.88
C ALA A 99 -7.01 3.54 17.82
N GLY A 100 -8.07 3.88 18.57
CA GLY A 100 -8.15 5.07 19.42
C GLY A 100 -6.96 5.25 20.35
#